data_AF-A0A183IV86-F1
#
_entry.id   AF-A0A183IV86-F1
#
_cell.length_a   1.000
_cell.length_b   1.000
_cell.length_c   1.000
_cell.angle_alpha   90.00
_cell.angle_beta   90.00
_cell.angle_gamma   90.00
#
_symmetry.space_group_name_H-M   'P 1'
#
loop_
_entity.id
_entity.type
_entity.pdbx_description
1 polymer ?
#
loop_
_entity_poly.entity_id
_entity_poly.type
_entity_poly.pdbx_seq_one_letter_code
_entity_poly.pdbx_strand_id
1 'polypeptide(L)'
;MEEVFSTLQLSFAEAQTLAQDWECWKEPLIEEYSIAAQVWKLSSSDMCELARNSVLQSGFPSSMKVHWLGPNYVEEGVCGNDMSRTNLPNVRVSYRYETLIDEYCMIFRTLMKKSWP
;
A
#
# COMPACT_ATOMS: atom_id res chain seq x y z
N MET A 1 -8.14 11.74 -0.88
CA MET A 1 -6.98 10.80 -0.93
C MET A 1 -5.92 11.17 0.10
N GLU A 2 -5.45 12.42 0.19
CA GLU A 2 -4.71 12.89 1.37
C GLU A 2 -5.50 12.64 2.67
N GLU A 3 -6.82 12.90 2.64
CA GLU A 3 -7.72 12.50 3.72
C GLU A 3 -7.84 10.98 3.89
N VAL A 4 -7.75 10.16 2.85
CA VAL A 4 -7.75 8.68 3.00
C VAL A 4 -6.49 8.22 3.72
N PHE A 5 -5.33 8.78 3.39
CA PHE A 5 -4.06 8.50 4.07
C PHE A 5 -4.04 9.02 5.51
N SER A 6 -4.63 10.20 5.79
CA SER A 6 -4.68 10.77 7.14
C SER A 6 -5.78 10.16 8.03
N THR A 7 -6.95 9.85 7.46
CA THR A 7 -8.12 9.30 8.16
C THR A 7 -7.93 7.81 8.46
N LEU A 8 -7.27 7.04 7.58
CA LEU A 8 -6.86 5.66 7.89
C LEU A 8 -5.83 5.59 9.03
N GLN A 9 -5.10 6.67 9.33
CA GLN A 9 -4.20 6.76 10.49
C GLN A 9 -4.92 7.19 11.78
N LEU A 10 -6.00 7.98 11.71
CA LEU A 10 -6.72 8.48 12.88
C LEU A 10 -7.83 7.54 13.38
N SER A 11 -8.40 6.67 12.54
CA SER A 11 -9.67 6.00 12.85
C SER A 11 -9.61 4.48 13.10
N PHE A 12 -8.54 3.91 13.65
CA PHE A 12 -8.61 2.50 14.11
C PHE A 12 -8.76 2.35 15.63
N ALA A 13 -8.37 3.35 16.43
CA ALA A 13 -8.63 3.36 17.87
C ALA A 13 -10.00 3.97 18.24
N GLU A 14 -10.55 4.86 17.40
CA GLU A 14 -11.76 5.63 17.73
C GLU A 14 -13.01 5.25 16.90
N ALA A 15 -12.87 4.50 15.81
CA ALA A 15 -14.00 4.17 14.92
C ALA A 15 -15.04 3.21 15.52
N GLN A 16 -14.76 2.58 16.66
CA GLN A 16 -15.79 1.83 17.39
C GLN A 16 -16.61 2.70 18.35
N THR A 17 -16.18 3.93 18.65
CA THR A 17 -16.79 4.77 19.70
C THR A 17 -17.56 5.97 19.14
N LEU A 18 -17.38 6.35 17.87
CA LEU A 18 -18.03 7.51 17.25
C LEU A 18 -18.82 7.13 15.98
N ALA A 19 -19.80 6.24 16.10
CA ALA A 19 -20.76 5.94 15.05
C ALA A 19 -21.78 7.08 14.77
N GLN A 20 -21.45 8.34 15.08
CA GLN A 20 -22.39 9.47 15.03
C GLN A 20 -22.14 10.47 13.88
N ASP A 21 -21.02 10.37 13.16
CA ASP A 21 -20.71 11.29 12.05
C ASP A 21 -20.86 10.62 10.68
N TRP A 22 -22.06 10.74 10.11
CA TRP A 22 -22.48 10.24 8.80
C TRP A 22 -21.78 10.90 7.59
N GLU A 23 -20.92 11.90 7.81
CA GLU A 23 -20.20 12.61 6.74
C GLU A 23 -18.93 11.90 6.29
N CYS A 24 -18.27 11.14 7.17
CA CYS A 24 -17.12 10.28 6.83
C CYS A 24 -17.51 9.11 5.90
N TRP A 25 -18.75 8.63 6.00
CA TRP A 25 -19.31 7.52 5.21
C TRP A 25 -19.82 7.94 3.82
N LYS A 26 -19.68 9.20 3.44
CA LYS A 26 -20.16 9.70 2.12
C LYS A 26 -19.17 9.48 0.98
N GLU A 27 -17.93 9.11 1.28
CA GLU A 27 -16.95 8.78 0.25
C GLU A 27 -16.99 7.27 -0.03
N PRO A 28 -17.52 6.82 -1.18
CA PRO A 28 -17.72 5.39 -1.46
C PRO A 28 -16.42 4.58 -1.37
N LEU A 29 -15.28 5.22 -1.65
CA LEU A 29 -13.95 4.62 -1.50
C LEU A 29 -13.59 4.32 -0.03
N ILE A 30 -13.95 5.19 0.91
CA ILE A 30 -13.65 4.97 2.34
C ILE A 30 -14.49 3.82 2.89
N GLU A 31 -15.75 3.71 2.46
CA GLU A 31 -16.65 2.63 2.84
C GLU A 31 -16.12 1.26 2.38
N GLU A 32 -15.73 1.14 1.10
CA GLU A 32 -15.18 -0.11 0.54
C GLU A 32 -13.93 -0.59 1.29
N TYR A 33 -13.00 0.33 1.59
CA TYR A 33 -11.78 0.03 2.33
C TYR A 33 -12.08 -0.36 3.78
N SER A 34 -13.08 0.25 4.40
CA SER A 34 -13.50 -0.07 5.78
C SER A 34 -14.11 -1.48 5.87
N ILE A 35 -14.97 -1.84 4.91
CA ILE A 35 -15.55 -3.19 4.83
C ILE A 35 -14.45 -4.22 4.55
N ALA A 36 -13.56 -3.96 3.60
CA ALA A 36 -12.43 -4.83 3.27
C ALA A 36 -11.53 -5.09 4.49
N ALA A 37 -11.22 -4.04 5.26
CA ALA A 37 -10.40 -4.16 6.45
C ALA A 37 -11.03 -5.07 7.50
N GLN A 38 -12.34 -4.95 7.71
CA GLN A 38 -13.08 -5.77 8.68
C GLN A 38 -13.18 -7.23 8.23
N VAL A 39 -13.51 -7.46 6.96
CA VAL A 39 -13.70 -8.81 6.41
C VAL A 39 -12.39 -9.58 6.36
N TRP A 40 -11.30 -8.95 5.91
CA TRP A 40 -10.00 -9.60 5.73
C TRP A 40 -9.03 -9.39 6.90
N LYS A 41 -9.48 -8.73 7.98
CA LYS A 41 -8.68 -8.44 9.18
C LYS A 41 -7.37 -7.72 8.84
N LEU A 42 -7.46 -6.73 7.94
CA LEU A 42 -6.31 -5.97 7.49
C LEU A 42 -5.82 -5.05 8.60
N SER A 43 -4.50 -5.01 8.80
CA SER A 43 -3.84 -4.05 9.67
C SER A 43 -3.72 -2.67 9.00
N SER A 44 -3.38 -1.65 9.78
CA SER A 44 -3.10 -0.31 9.26
C SER A 44 -1.97 -0.31 8.22
N SER A 45 -0.95 -1.15 8.39
CA SER A 45 0.14 -1.32 7.43
C SER A 45 -0.32 -1.98 6.13
N ASP A 46 -1.30 -2.89 6.19
CA ASP A 46 -1.90 -3.50 5.00
C ASP A 46 -2.71 -2.47 4.22
N MET A 47 -3.49 -1.65 4.92
CA MET A 47 -4.28 -0.57 4.32
C MET A 47 -3.40 0.49 3.66
N CYS A 48 -2.30 0.88 4.31
CA CYS A 48 -1.34 1.83 3.75
C CYS A 48 -0.65 1.28 2.49
N GLU A 49 -0.30 -0.01 2.46
CA GLU A 49 0.26 -0.66 1.27
C GLU A 49 -0.75 -0.69 0.12
N LEU A 50 -2.00 -1.07 0.40
CA LEU A 50 -3.07 -1.07 -0.59
C LEU A 50 -3.29 0.32 -1.18
N ALA A 51 -3.38 1.34 -0.34
CA ALA A 51 -3.53 2.73 -0.78
C ALA A 51 -2.33 3.20 -1.63
N ARG A 52 -1.09 2.90 -1.20
CA ARG A 52 0.13 3.19 -1.98
C ARG A 52 0.09 2.53 -3.35
N ASN A 53 -0.26 1.25 -3.43
CA ASN A 53 -0.31 0.50 -4.68
C ASN A 53 -1.41 1.01 -5.61
N SER A 54 -2.55 1.44 -5.07
CA SER A 54 -3.62 2.08 -5.85
C SER A 54 -3.14 3.38 -6.51
N VAL A 55 -2.38 4.22 -5.80
CA VAL A 55 -1.76 5.42 -6.39
C VAL A 55 -0.74 5.04 -7.47
N LEU A 56 0.09 4.03 -7.25
CA LEU A 56 1.07 3.58 -8.24
C LEU A 56 0.40 3.09 -9.53
N GLN A 57 -0.65 2.27 -9.43
CA GLN A 57 -1.38 1.70 -10.57
C GLN A 57 -2.30 2.69 -11.28
N SER A 58 -2.67 3.79 -10.62
CA SER A 58 -3.52 4.82 -11.20
C SER A 58 -2.89 5.52 -12.43
N GLY A 59 -3.73 6.17 -13.22
CA GLY A 59 -3.31 7.04 -14.32
C GLY A 59 -2.94 8.48 -13.91
N PHE A 60 -2.72 8.78 -12.63
CA PHE A 60 -2.44 10.17 -12.20
C PHE A 60 -1.11 10.69 -12.74
N PRO A 61 -0.99 12.01 -13.00
CA PRO A 61 0.26 12.63 -13.40
C PRO A 61 1.38 12.38 -12.39
N SER A 62 2.62 12.27 -12.88
CA SER A 62 3.79 12.03 -12.02
C SER A 62 3.98 13.09 -10.93
N SER A 63 3.64 14.36 -11.20
CA SER A 63 3.73 15.43 -10.19
C SER A 63 2.87 15.15 -8.95
N MET A 64 1.67 14.58 -9.16
CA MET A 64 0.75 14.21 -8.10
C MET A 64 1.22 12.95 -7.35
N LYS A 65 1.77 11.97 -8.09
CA LYS A 65 2.38 10.77 -7.47
C LYS A 65 3.61 11.13 -6.62
N VAL A 66 4.46 12.05 -7.08
CA VAL A 66 5.59 12.58 -6.30
C VAL A 66 5.10 13.26 -5.03
N HIS A 67 4.03 14.05 -5.13
CA HIS A 67 3.46 14.73 -3.98
C HIS A 67 2.92 13.74 -2.93
N TRP A 68 2.25 12.66 -3.34
CA TRP A 68 1.69 11.68 -2.39
C TRP A 68 2.67 10.61 -1.91
N LEU A 69 3.57 10.12 -2.77
CA LEU A 69 4.43 8.98 -2.47
C LEU A 69 5.88 9.37 -2.18
N GLY A 70 6.28 10.58 -2.55
CA GLY A 70 7.64 11.07 -2.46
C GLY A 70 8.38 11.09 -3.81
N PRO A 71 9.51 11.81 -3.89
CA PRO A 71 10.26 12.03 -5.13
C PRO A 71 10.82 10.75 -5.74
N ASN A 72 11.10 9.74 -4.91
CA ASN A 72 11.75 8.49 -5.34
C ASN A 72 10.74 7.36 -5.58
N TYR A 73 9.44 7.63 -5.75
CA TYR A 73 8.39 6.60 -5.82
C TYR A 73 8.56 5.56 -6.95
N VAL A 74 9.42 5.86 -7.94
CA VAL A 74 9.75 4.99 -9.07
C VAL A 74 10.80 3.94 -8.71
N GLU A 75 11.60 4.19 -7.67
CA GLU A 75 12.64 3.26 -7.23
C GLU A 75 12.02 1.99 -6.61
N GLU A 76 12.70 0.87 -6.81
CA GLU A 76 12.27 -0.41 -6.25
C GLU A 76 12.68 -0.58 -4.78
N GLY A 77 11.94 -1.44 -4.07
CA GLY A 77 12.20 -1.76 -2.67
C GLY A 77 12.07 -0.56 -1.74
N VAL A 78 12.89 -0.53 -0.69
CA VAL A 78 12.84 0.47 0.38
C VAL A 78 13.20 1.87 -0.11
N CYS A 79 14.05 1.97 -1.13
CA CYS A 79 14.51 3.26 -1.68
C CYS A 79 13.37 4.10 -2.25
N GLY A 80 12.31 3.45 -2.76
CA GLY A 80 11.12 4.11 -3.29
C GLY A 80 9.98 4.27 -2.30
N ASN A 81 10.24 4.07 -1.00
CA ASN A 81 9.25 4.25 0.06
C ASN A 81 9.63 5.40 0.99
N ASP A 82 8.87 6.48 0.94
CA ASP A 82 8.94 7.56 1.93
C ASP A 82 7.94 7.27 3.07
N MET A 83 8.41 6.69 4.17
CA MET A 83 7.58 6.33 5.33
C MET A 83 6.81 7.53 5.90
N SER A 84 7.32 8.75 5.77
CA SER A 84 6.65 9.96 6.28
C SER A 84 5.37 10.30 5.51
N ARG A 85 5.25 9.82 4.27
CA ARG A 85 4.10 10.05 3.39
C ARG A 85 3.20 8.83 3.25
N THR A 86 3.81 7.64 3.13
CA THR A 86 3.07 6.41 2.87
C THR A 86 2.64 5.67 4.14
N ASN A 87 3.24 5.98 5.30
CA ASN A 87 3.06 5.29 6.57
C ASN A 87 3.29 3.76 6.49
N LEU A 88 3.98 3.30 5.44
CA LEU A 88 4.27 1.89 5.24
C LEU A 88 5.66 1.59 5.81
N PRO A 89 5.80 0.70 6.82
CA PRO A 89 7.10 0.40 7.40
C PRO A 89 8.09 -0.18 6.37
N ASN A 90 9.33 0.30 6.39
CA ASN A 90 10.37 -0.16 5.46
C ASN A 90 10.62 -1.67 5.55
N VAL A 91 10.49 -2.29 6.73
CA VAL A 91 10.62 -3.74 6.90
C VAL A 91 9.60 -4.48 6.02
N ARG A 92 8.37 -3.97 5.93
CA ARG A 92 7.31 -4.56 5.11
C ARG A 92 7.63 -4.47 3.62
N VAL A 93 8.14 -3.31 3.18
CA VAL A 93 8.57 -3.10 1.80
C VAL A 93 9.79 -3.97 1.45
N SER A 94 10.76 -4.08 2.36
CA SER A 94 11.94 -4.94 2.19
C SER A 94 11.53 -6.39 2.00
N TYR A 95 10.68 -6.90 2.89
CA TYR A 95 10.18 -8.26 2.81
C TYR A 95 9.48 -8.56 1.48
N ARG A 96 8.62 -7.64 0.99
CA ARG A 96 7.95 -7.79 -0.31
C ARG A 96 8.95 -7.85 -1.46
N TYR A 97 9.95 -6.97 -1.43
CA TYR A 97 10.97 -6.90 -2.47
C TYR A 97 11.88 -8.13 -2.46
N GLU A 98 12.37 -8.54 -1.30
CA GLU A 98 13.19 -9.76 -1.14
C GLU A 98 12.44 -11.00 -1.62
N THR A 99 11.16 -11.15 -1.24
CA THR A 99 10.32 -12.27 -1.69
C THR A 99 10.17 -12.29 -3.21
N LEU A 100 9.94 -11.12 -3.83
CA LEU A 100 9.83 -11.01 -5.28
C LEU A 100 11.12 -11.44 -6.00
N ILE A 101 12.28 -10.99 -5.50
CA ILE A 101 13.59 -11.37 -6.05
C ILE A 101 13.82 -12.87 -5.88
N ASP A 102 13.44 -13.46 -4.74
CA ASP A 102 13.55 -14.89 -4.50
C ASP A 102 12.66 -15.71 -5.46
N GLU A 103 11.42 -15.25 -5.70
CA GLU A 103 10.50 -15.85 -6.67
C GLU A 103 11.06 -15.79 -8.09
N TYR A 104 11.60 -14.64 -8.52
CA TYR A 104 12.29 -14.52 -9.80
C TYR A 104 13.48 -15.46 -9.89
N CYS A 105 14.34 -15.52 -8.86
CA CYS A 105 15.48 -16.43 -8.80
C CYS A 105 15.05 -17.89 -8.94
N MET A 106 13.94 -18.28 -8.30
CA MET A 106 13.39 -19.63 -8.40
C MET A 106 12.94 -19.96 -9.83
N ILE A 107 12.22 -19.04 -10.48
CA ILE A 107 11.76 -19.20 -11.86
C ILE A 107 12.97 -19.32 -12.80
N PHE A 108 13.92 -18.39 -12.73
CA PHE A 108 15.11 -18.40 -13.59
C PHE A 108 15.96 -19.66 -13.40
N ARG A 109 16.18 -20.11 -12.15
CA ARG A 109 16.89 -21.38 -11.89
C ARG A 109 16.19 -22.58 -12.51
N THR A 110 14.85 -22.60 -12.45
CA THR A 110 14.05 -23.69 -13.02
C THR A 110 14.11 -23.70 -14.54
N LEU A 111 14.03 -22.52 -15.17
CA LEU A 111 14.15 -22.37 -16.62
C LEU A 111 15.55 -22.77 -17.11
N MET A 112 16.61 -22.31 -16.44
CA MET A 112 17.99 -22.62 -16.81
C MET A 112 18.33 -24.11 -16.67
N LYS A 113 17.72 -24.82 -15.70
CA LYS A 113 17.84 -26.28 -15.59
C LYS A 113 17.12 -27.03 -16.70
N LYS A 114 16.00 -26.49 -17.20
CA LYS A 114 15.18 -27.11 -18.24
C LYS A 114 15.73 -26.89 -19.65
N SER A 115 16.57 -25.87 -19.84
CA SER A 115 17.18 -25.52 -21.13
C SER A 115 18.46 -26.29 -21.47
N TRP A 116 18.93 -27.20 -20.62
CA TRP A 116 20.10 -28.04 -20.89
C TRP A 116 19.68 -29.52 -21.01
N PRO A 117 19.97 -30.21 -22.14
CA PRO A 117 19.80 -31.66 -22.26
C PRO A 117 20.84 -32.46 -21.46
#